data_AF-A0A969NWA3-F1
#
_entry.id   AF-A0A969NWA3-F1
#
_cell.length_a   1.000
_cell.length_b   1.000
_cell.length_c   1.000
_cell.angle_alpha   90.00
_cell.angle_beta   90.00
_cell.angle_gamma   90.00
#
_symmetry.space_group_name_H-M   'P 1'
#
loop_
_entity.id
_entity.type
_entity.pdbx_description
1 polymer ?
#
loop_
_entity_poly.entity_id
_entity_poly.type
_entity_poly.pdbx_seq_one_letter_code
_entity_poly.pdbx_strand_id
1 'polypeptide(L)'
;MGLPIACGSGGRTKYNRTQQGYPKAHWIDAACVAESGEQVRLGPEMPVLTIRAMGHGTRQMCRMDKYGFPRTSAKAQKRVRGFQTGDVVRAVVPRGKHQGTHVGRVAVRTSGSFRVGTRDGIAHGHCTVVQRADGYDYHTRKEERGFLRCR
;
A
#
# COMPACT_ATOMS: atom_id res chain seq x y z
N MET A 1 -25.68 -7.46 13.90
CA MET A 1 -24.54 -7.85 14.76
C MET A 1 -25.01 -9.03 15.60
N GLY A 2 -24.45 -10.23 15.39
CA GLY A 2 -24.95 -11.46 16.01
C GLY A 2 -24.43 -12.73 15.34
N LEU A 3 -23.28 -12.66 14.65
CA LEU A 3 -22.65 -13.84 14.09
C LEU A 3 -21.91 -14.58 15.21
N PRO A 4 -21.94 -15.92 15.23
CA PRO A 4 -21.19 -16.69 16.21
C PRO A 4 -19.68 -16.39 16.07
N ILE A 5 -19.04 -16.10 17.19
CA ILE A 5 -17.59 -15.89 17.26
C ILE A 5 -16.95 -17.22 17.64
N ALA A 6 -16.03 -17.70 16.82
CA ALA A 6 -15.20 -18.85 17.15
C ALA A 6 -13.82 -18.38 17.64
N CYS A 7 -13.38 -18.91 18.77
CA CYS A 7 -12.05 -18.68 19.33
C CYS A 7 -11.23 -19.96 19.24
N GLY A 8 -9.92 -19.85 19.02
CA GLY A 8 -9.02 -20.99 18.96
C GLY A 8 -7.66 -20.69 19.56
N SER A 9 -6.95 -21.71 20.02
CA SER A 9 -5.58 -21.56 20.51
C SER A 9 -4.59 -21.42 19.35
N GLY A 10 -3.46 -20.75 19.58
CA GLY A 10 -2.36 -20.72 18.60
C GLY A 10 -1.81 -22.10 18.26
N GLY A 11 -1.91 -23.06 19.20
CA GLY A 11 -1.58 -24.47 18.97
C GLY A 11 -2.51 -25.14 17.94
N ARG A 12 -3.82 -24.89 18.04
CA ARG A 12 -4.81 -25.36 17.05
C ARG A 12 -4.53 -24.76 15.67
N THR A 13 -4.26 -23.46 15.58
CA THR A 13 -3.89 -22.81 14.31
C THR A 13 -2.67 -23.46 13.67
N LYS A 14 -1.61 -23.71 14.47
CA LYS A 14 -0.41 -24.39 13.99
C LYS A 14 -0.74 -25.81 13.51
N TYR A 15 -1.52 -26.57 14.28
CA TYR A 15 -1.94 -27.93 13.93
C TYR A 15 -2.70 -27.95 12.61
N ASN A 16 -3.77 -27.16 12.47
CA ASN A 16 -4.59 -27.04 11.26
C ASN A 16 -3.73 -26.69 10.04
N ARG A 17 -2.86 -25.69 10.17
CA ARG A 17 -1.94 -25.28 9.10
C ARG A 17 -1.02 -26.43 8.67
N THR A 18 -0.45 -27.16 9.62
CA THR A 18 0.47 -28.28 9.32
C THR A 18 -0.23 -29.48 8.72
N GLN A 19 -1.43 -29.84 9.19
CA GLN A 19 -2.22 -30.93 8.62
C GLN A 19 -2.59 -30.67 7.15
N GLN A 20 -2.85 -29.41 6.81
CA GLN A 20 -3.17 -28.98 5.46
C GLN A 20 -1.94 -28.66 4.58
N GLY A 21 -0.72 -28.85 5.10
CA GLY A 21 0.51 -28.66 4.32
C GLY A 21 0.89 -27.22 3.99
N TYR A 22 0.34 -26.22 4.71
CA TYR A 22 0.59 -24.82 4.40
C TYR A 22 1.87 -24.25 5.05
N PRO A 23 2.63 -23.39 4.34
CA PRO A 23 3.78 -22.69 4.91
C PRO A 23 3.33 -21.67 5.96
N LYS A 24 4.24 -21.27 6.85
CA LYS A 24 3.92 -20.26 7.86
C LYS A 24 3.90 -18.86 7.24
N ALA A 25 2.73 -18.23 7.25
CA ALA A 25 2.54 -16.81 6.97
C ALA A 25 1.39 -16.27 7.82
N HIS A 26 1.42 -14.99 8.20
CA HIS A 26 0.40 -14.41 9.08
C HIS A 26 -1.02 -14.52 8.52
N TRP A 27 -1.21 -14.35 7.21
CA TRP A 27 -2.52 -14.44 6.57
C TRP A 27 -3.03 -15.90 6.48
N ILE A 28 -2.12 -16.86 6.29
CA ILE A 28 -2.42 -18.30 6.32
C ILE A 28 -2.80 -18.73 7.73
N ASP A 29 -2.04 -18.27 8.74
CA ASP A 29 -2.33 -18.53 10.14
C ASP A 29 -3.74 -18.00 10.48
N ALA A 30 -4.12 -16.80 9.99
CA ALA A 30 -5.45 -16.24 10.19
C ALA A 30 -6.58 -17.06 9.55
N ALA A 31 -6.34 -17.67 8.38
CA ALA A 31 -7.31 -18.55 7.73
C ALA A 31 -7.44 -19.91 8.46
N CYS A 32 -6.38 -20.40 9.09
CA CYS A 32 -6.36 -21.69 9.80
C CYS A 32 -6.84 -21.60 11.27
N VAL A 33 -7.43 -20.48 11.69
CA VAL A 33 -7.87 -20.26 13.09
C VAL A 33 -9.10 -21.10 13.43
N ALA A 34 -9.11 -21.65 14.66
CA ALA A 34 -10.23 -22.36 15.26
C ALA A 34 -10.73 -23.56 14.42
N GLU A 35 -11.95 -24.03 14.68
CA GLU A 35 -12.55 -25.18 13.99
C GLU A 35 -12.80 -24.90 12.50
N SER A 36 -13.22 -23.68 12.16
CA SER A 36 -13.43 -23.26 10.77
C SER A 36 -12.15 -23.30 9.92
N GLY A 37 -10.98 -23.27 10.56
CA GLY A 37 -9.68 -23.33 9.91
C GLY A 37 -9.17 -24.73 9.55
N GLU A 38 -9.90 -25.80 9.89
CA GLU A 38 -9.45 -27.19 9.67
C GLU A 38 -9.45 -27.60 8.19
N GLN A 39 -10.32 -27.01 7.37
CA GLN A 39 -10.52 -27.38 5.96
C GLN A 39 -10.62 -26.16 5.05
N VAL A 40 -9.57 -25.33 5.02
CA VAL A 40 -9.49 -24.16 4.15
C VAL A 40 -8.72 -24.49 2.87
N ARG A 41 -9.14 -23.91 1.74
CA ARG A 41 -8.46 -24.03 0.45
C ARG A 41 -7.76 -22.73 0.11
N LEU A 42 -6.45 -22.71 0.25
CA LEU A 42 -5.60 -21.55 -0.02
C LEU A 42 -4.63 -21.89 -1.15
N GLY A 43 -4.32 -20.91 -1.99
CA GLY A 43 -3.16 -20.98 -2.88
C GLY A 43 -1.98 -20.31 -2.19
N PRO A 44 -0.99 -21.03 -1.61
CA PRO A 44 0.07 -20.40 -0.81
C PRO A 44 0.96 -19.46 -1.62
N GLU A 45 1.02 -19.66 -2.94
CA GLU A 45 1.79 -18.83 -3.87
C GLU A 45 0.95 -17.67 -4.44
N MET A 46 -0.28 -17.49 -3.98
CA MET A 46 -1.14 -16.42 -4.47
C MET A 46 -0.54 -15.05 -4.11
N PRO A 47 -0.69 -14.05 -5.00
CA PRO A 47 -0.30 -12.69 -4.68
C PRO A 47 -1.12 -12.16 -3.49
N VAL A 48 -0.42 -11.71 -2.45
CA VAL A 48 -1.03 -11.14 -1.25
C VAL A 48 -1.04 -9.61 -1.35
N LEU A 49 -2.22 -9.01 -1.15
CA LEU A 49 -2.36 -7.57 -1.03
C LEU A 49 -1.87 -7.11 0.35
N THR A 50 -0.77 -6.37 0.37
CA THR A 50 -0.24 -5.70 1.55
C THR A 50 -0.78 -4.28 1.61
N ILE A 51 -1.40 -3.94 2.74
CA ILE A 51 -1.97 -2.62 3.00
C ILE A 51 -1.15 -1.96 4.11
N ARG A 52 -0.64 -0.75 3.86
CA ARG A 52 0.12 0.03 4.84
C ARG A 52 -0.60 1.33 5.15
N ALA A 53 -0.79 1.63 6.43
CA ALA A 53 -1.29 2.94 6.85
C ALA A 53 -0.24 4.03 6.59
N MET A 54 -0.65 5.10 5.90
CA MET A 54 0.18 6.26 5.53
C MET A 54 -0.26 7.56 6.21
N GLY A 55 -1.44 7.57 6.83
CA GLY A 55 -2.04 8.74 7.46
C GLY A 55 -2.66 9.74 6.48
N HIS A 56 -3.29 10.79 7.02
CA HIS A 56 -4.09 11.77 6.26
C HIS A 56 -3.40 13.13 6.07
N GLY A 57 -2.07 13.16 6.18
CA GLY A 57 -1.25 14.36 6.12
C GLY A 57 -0.75 14.81 7.49
N THR A 58 0.05 15.87 7.51
CA THR A 58 0.61 16.48 8.73
C THR A 58 -0.10 17.80 9.02
N ARG A 59 -0.26 18.14 10.31
CA ARG A 59 -0.71 19.48 10.74
C ARG A 59 0.37 20.54 10.57
N GLN A 60 1.61 20.14 10.31
CA GLN A 60 2.70 21.05 9.99
C GLN A 60 2.51 21.65 8.59
N MET A 61 2.08 22.92 8.54
CA MET A 61 1.78 23.62 7.29
C MET A 61 3.02 24.12 6.55
N CYS A 62 4.07 24.48 7.29
CA CYS A 62 5.33 25.01 6.77
C CYS A 62 6.50 24.14 7.22
N ARG A 63 7.49 23.94 6.34
CA ARG A 63 8.76 23.33 6.74
C ARG A 63 9.58 24.37 7.48
N MET A 64 10.10 24.01 8.64
CA MET A 64 10.99 24.86 9.44
C MET A 64 12.45 24.64 9.04
N ASP A 65 13.32 25.60 9.31
CA ASP A 65 14.77 25.38 9.32
C ASP A 65 15.22 24.71 10.63
N LYS A 66 16.53 24.53 10.77
CA LYS A 66 17.12 23.95 11.98
C LYS A 66 16.97 24.82 13.24
N TYR A 67 16.56 26.08 13.08
CA TYR A 67 16.36 27.06 14.15
C TYR A 67 14.88 27.29 14.47
N GLY A 68 13.96 26.67 13.73
CA GLY A 68 12.51 26.80 13.93
C GLY A 68 11.81 27.85 13.06
N PHE A 69 12.54 28.55 12.16
CA PHE A 69 11.93 29.56 11.29
C PHE A 69 11.30 28.92 10.04
N PRO A 70 10.13 29.41 9.57
CA PRO A 70 9.50 28.90 8.36
C PRO A 70 10.36 29.11 7.10
N ARG A 71 10.69 28.02 6.40
CA ARG A 71 11.40 28.04 5.10
C ARG A 71 10.49 28.02 3.89
N THR A 72 9.24 27.60 4.06
CA THR A 72 8.26 27.46 2.98
C THR A 72 6.95 28.11 3.38
N SER A 73 6.24 28.67 2.41
CA SER A 73 4.86 29.11 2.61
C SER A 73 3.90 27.92 2.75
N ALA A 74 2.80 28.12 3.46
CA ALA A 74 1.73 27.13 3.57
C ALA A 74 1.12 26.85 2.19
N LYS A 75 0.78 25.58 1.93
CA LYS A 75 0.08 25.22 0.70
C LYS A 75 -1.35 25.76 0.75
N ALA A 76 -1.66 26.72 -0.13
CA ALA A 76 -2.97 27.39 -0.14
C ALA A 76 -4.15 26.45 -0.44
N GLN A 77 -3.95 25.46 -1.32
CA GLN A 77 -5.01 24.53 -1.72
C GLN A 77 -4.62 23.08 -1.49
N LYS A 78 -5.51 22.30 -0.88
CA LYS A 78 -5.30 20.86 -0.66
C LYS A 78 -5.21 20.10 -1.99
N ARG A 79 -6.10 20.45 -2.93
CA ARG A 79 -6.15 19.90 -4.30
C ARG A 79 -5.58 20.90 -5.29
N VAL A 80 -4.82 20.42 -6.27
CA VAL A 80 -4.27 21.24 -7.36
C VAL A 80 -4.59 20.52 -8.67
N ARG A 81 -5.21 21.23 -9.62
CA ARG A 81 -5.64 20.68 -10.92
C ARG A 81 -6.47 19.39 -10.79
N GLY A 82 -7.25 19.26 -9.72
CA GLY A 82 -8.07 18.08 -9.43
C GLY A 82 -7.36 16.92 -8.70
N PHE A 83 -6.06 17.03 -8.41
CA PHE A 83 -5.26 16.00 -7.74
C PHE A 83 -4.91 16.39 -6.31
N GLN A 84 -4.77 15.39 -5.44
CA GLN A 84 -4.27 15.55 -4.07
C GLN A 84 -3.03 14.68 -3.84
N THR A 85 -2.09 15.15 -3.01
CA THR A 85 -0.99 14.29 -2.54
C THR A 85 -1.56 13.05 -1.86
N GLY A 86 -1.09 11.88 -2.27
CA GLY A 86 -1.57 10.59 -1.80
C GLY A 86 -2.58 9.90 -2.72
N ASP A 87 -3.13 10.59 -3.72
CA ASP A 87 -3.94 9.93 -4.76
C ASP A 87 -3.07 8.90 -5.50
N VAL A 88 -3.64 7.77 -5.92
CA VAL A 88 -2.99 6.84 -6.85
C VAL A 88 -3.35 7.27 -8.25
N VAL A 89 -2.33 7.53 -9.08
CA VAL A 89 -2.52 8.00 -10.46
C VAL A 89 -1.85 7.04 -11.43
N ARG A 90 -2.43 6.95 -12.63
CA ARG A 90 -1.80 6.39 -13.82
C ARG A 90 -1.31 7.54 -14.67
N ALA A 91 0.01 7.65 -14.84
CA ALA A 91 0.65 8.62 -15.69
C ALA A 91 1.07 7.98 -17.00
N VAL A 92 0.59 8.50 -18.13
CA VAL A 92 0.96 8.04 -19.48
C VAL A 92 1.77 9.14 -20.15
N VAL A 93 3.10 8.97 -20.17
CA VAL A 93 4.04 9.98 -20.66
C VAL A 93 4.49 9.62 -22.08
N PRO A 94 4.16 10.44 -23.09
CA PRO A 94 4.42 10.08 -24.49
C PRO A 94 5.89 10.23 -24.89
N ARG A 95 6.62 11.20 -24.33
CA ARG A 95 8.01 11.53 -24.69
C ARG A 95 8.81 12.04 -23.48
N GLY A 96 10.14 12.01 -23.59
CA GLY A 96 11.07 12.58 -22.60
C GLY A 96 11.58 11.57 -21.58
N LYS A 97 12.22 12.08 -20.51
CA LYS A 97 12.96 11.31 -19.49
C LYS A 97 12.16 10.18 -18.84
N HIS A 98 10.84 10.35 -18.72
CA HIS A 98 9.95 9.41 -18.04
C HIS A 98 8.94 8.77 -19.00
N GLN A 99 9.29 8.61 -20.28
CA GLN A 99 8.43 7.96 -21.27
C GLN A 99 7.89 6.61 -20.76
N GLY A 100 6.62 6.33 -21.07
CA GLY A 100 5.92 5.10 -20.69
C GLY A 100 4.78 5.33 -19.69
N THR A 101 4.21 4.23 -19.21
CA THR A 101 3.08 4.22 -18.28
C THR A 101 3.57 3.93 -16.86
N HIS A 102 3.21 4.80 -15.92
CA HIS A 102 3.59 4.68 -14.51
C HIS A 102 2.34 4.71 -13.64
N VAL A 103 2.23 3.79 -12.69
CA VAL A 103 1.17 3.79 -11.70
C VAL A 103 1.78 3.95 -10.32
N GLY A 104 1.22 4.83 -9.51
CA GLY A 104 1.65 4.98 -8.13
C GLY A 104 1.06 6.18 -7.44
N ARG A 105 1.40 6.32 -6.15
CA ARG A 105 0.99 7.47 -5.35
C ARG A 105 1.65 8.75 -5.86
N VAL A 106 0.85 9.81 -5.95
CA VAL A 106 1.29 11.11 -6.44
C VAL A 106 1.64 12.07 -5.30
N ALA A 107 2.71 12.84 -5.46
CA ALA A 107 2.96 14.05 -4.69
C ALA A 107 2.71 15.27 -5.58
N VAL A 108 1.79 16.13 -5.13
CA VAL A 108 1.22 17.23 -5.93
C VAL A 108 1.81 18.57 -5.50
N ARG A 109 2.37 19.30 -6.46
CA ARG A 109 2.88 20.68 -6.30
C ARG A 109 1.97 21.67 -7.00
N THR A 110 1.95 22.92 -6.51
CA THR A 110 1.14 24.01 -7.08
C THR A 110 1.52 24.31 -8.54
N SER A 111 2.78 24.09 -8.93
CA SER A 111 3.27 24.27 -10.29
C SER A 111 2.65 23.32 -11.33
N GLY A 112 1.90 22.28 -10.91
CA GLY A 112 1.35 21.28 -11.83
C GLY A 112 2.37 20.21 -12.27
N SER A 113 3.57 20.22 -11.69
CA SER A 113 4.59 19.17 -11.82
C SER A 113 4.48 18.20 -10.65
N PHE A 114 4.28 16.92 -10.95
CA PHE A 114 3.98 15.88 -9.99
C PHE A 114 5.11 14.85 -9.91
N ARG A 115 5.23 14.25 -8.72
CA ARG A 115 6.04 13.04 -8.53
C ARG A 115 5.12 11.84 -8.43
N VAL A 116 5.33 10.83 -9.26
CA VAL A 116 4.57 9.57 -9.24
C VAL A 116 5.52 8.44 -8.84
N GLY A 117 5.34 7.91 -7.63
CA GLY A 117 6.29 6.96 -7.04
C GLY A 117 7.70 7.56 -6.94
N THR A 118 8.67 6.94 -7.60
CA THR A 118 10.08 7.38 -7.64
C THR A 118 10.38 8.41 -8.73
N ARG A 119 9.44 8.68 -9.64
CA ARG A 119 9.65 9.55 -10.80
C ARG A 119 9.13 10.94 -10.51
N ASP A 120 9.99 11.95 -10.65
CA ASP A 120 9.66 13.35 -10.37
C ASP A 120 9.60 14.15 -11.68
N GLY A 121 8.76 15.18 -11.74
CA GLY A 121 8.68 16.07 -12.90
C GLY A 121 7.64 15.70 -13.95
N ILE A 122 6.66 14.86 -13.63
CA ILE A 122 5.59 14.48 -14.57
C ILE A 122 4.52 15.57 -14.59
N ALA A 123 4.17 16.10 -15.75
CA ALA A 123 3.12 17.11 -15.89
C ALA A 123 1.73 16.52 -15.57
N HIS A 124 0.89 17.30 -14.88
CA HIS A 124 -0.46 16.85 -14.47
C HIS A 124 -1.35 16.35 -15.62
N GLY A 125 -1.20 16.89 -16.83
CA GLY A 125 -2.00 16.52 -18.00
C GLY A 125 -1.77 15.07 -18.45
N HIS A 126 -0.66 14.45 -18.06
CA HIS A 126 -0.38 13.04 -18.33
C HIS A 126 -0.94 12.10 -17.26
N CYS A 127 -1.47 12.64 -16.17
CA CYS A 127 -1.95 11.85 -15.03
C CYS A 127 -3.47 11.67 -15.08
N THR A 128 -3.92 10.47 -14.75
CA THR A 128 -5.33 10.15 -14.51
C THR A 128 -5.45 9.51 -13.15
N VAL A 129 -6.44 9.93 -12.36
CA VAL A 129 -6.68 9.35 -11.03
C VAL A 129 -7.22 7.94 -11.17
N VAL A 130 -6.59 7.00 -10.48
CA VAL A 130 -7.06 5.60 -10.33
C VAL A 130 -7.80 5.44 -9.02
N GLN A 131 -7.27 6.00 -7.94
CA GLN A 131 -7.86 5.94 -6.60
C GLN A 131 -7.56 7.24 -5.84
N ARG A 132 -8.52 7.70 -5.04
CA ARG A 132 -8.34 8.87 -4.19
C ARG A 132 -7.61 8.52 -2.90
N ALA A 133 -6.88 9.48 -2.34
CA ALA A 133 -6.17 9.30 -1.09
C ALA A 133 -7.13 8.92 0.06
N ASP A 134 -7.06 7.66 0.50
CA ASP A 134 -7.83 7.09 1.62
C ASP A 134 -6.98 6.87 2.88
N GLY A 135 -5.69 7.23 2.83
CA GLY A 135 -4.78 7.07 3.95
C GLY A 135 -4.02 5.75 3.96
N TYR A 136 -4.23 4.86 2.98
CA TYR A 136 -3.54 3.58 2.87
C TYR A 136 -2.73 3.47 1.58
N ASP A 137 -1.67 2.68 1.63
CA ASP A 137 -0.84 2.31 0.50
C ASP A 137 -1.01 0.82 0.21
N TYR A 138 -1.05 0.48 -1.07
CA TYR A 138 -1.46 -0.83 -1.55
C TYR A 138 -0.36 -1.41 -2.42
N HIS A 139 0.16 -2.57 -2.03
CA HIS A 139 1.20 -3.28 -2.78
C HIS A 139 0.86 -4.75 -2.84
N THR A 140 1.04 -5.34 -4.01
CA THR A 140 0.91 -6.79 -4.17
C THR A 140 2.28 -7.42 -4.04
N ARG A 141 2.44 -8.38 -3.13
CA ARG A 141 3.65 -9.20 -2.99
C ARG A 141 3.36 -10.64 -3.36
N LYS A 142 4.30 -11.31 -4.00
CA LYS A 142 4.29 -12.78 -4.12
C LYS A 142 5.06 -13.35 -2.93
N GLU A 143 4.56 -14.39 -2.28
CA GLU A 143 5.36 -15.12 -1.31
C GLU A 143 6.32 -16.03 -2.07
N GLU A 144 7.62 -15.76 -1.95
CA GLU A 144 8.65 -16.66 -2.46
C GLU A 144 8.76 -17.86 -1.53
N ARG A 145 8.77 -19.07 -2.11
CA ARG A 145 9.06 -20.30 -1.38
C ARG A 145 10.35 -20.12 -0.59
N GLY A 146 10.25 -20.15 0.74
CA GLY A 146 11.38 -20.47 1.58
C GLY A 146 11.85 -21.87 1.22
N PHE A 147 12.77 -21.98 0.28
CA PHE A 147 13.46 -23.22 -0.02
C PHE A 147 14.24 -23.58 1.24
N LEU A 148 13.76 -24.56 2.00
CA LEU A 148 14.57 -25.23 3.00
C LEU A 148 15.80 -25.77 2.26
N ARG A 149 16.91 -25.03 2.29
CA ARG A 149 18.23 -25.61 2.08
C ARG A 149 18.48 -26.47 3.32
N CYS A 150 18.14 -27.75 3.24
CA CYS A 150 18.79 -28.75 4.08
C CYS A 150 20.30 -28.64 3.81
N ARG A 151 21.07 -28.27 4.83
CA ARG A 151 22.49 -28.61 4.92
C ARG A 151 22.61 -29.85 5.78
#